data_AF-A0A7L9QE23-F1
#
_entry.id   AF-A0A7L9QE23-F1
#
_cell.length_a   1.000
_cell.length_b   1.000
_cell.length_c   1.000
_cell.angle_alpha   90.00
_cell.angle_beta   90.00
_cell.angle_gamma   90.00
#
_symmetry.space_group_name_H-M   'P 1'
#
loop_
_entity.id
_entity.type
_entity.pdbx_description
1 polymer ?
#
loop_
_entity_poly.entity_id
_entity_poly.type
_entity_poly.pdbx_seq_one_letter_code
_entity_poly.pdbx_strand_id
1 'polypeptide(L)'
;MVSRLKIGLCTVLLFLALSARQTLGFGTCRQDPTAQSHFCGLPYSLSNFQGYFACNTTVQVGRPDSKDQLLALIKSFPRVKGVGVGHSWSRDFFCAGGNADSIDIVLTELTSTRRINALPRWSRLGNLYDSTFPIHVDEDAQTVTVQGGVQTRVLLDFLATHITTKGPLGWTLPSFSWYIDQTVAGAVATGTHGSTMKYGTLSGQVLEIEVAVANGTLVTVTPAANPHLFAALQVSVGRLGIITQVKLPIKAQKAVKRSVDTMTMDAFVQEVLRVEDSYKIALQSGDEGAISQALEPVEAVQAFAFPVSGDLWKVSYRLLATTSLDGTSELSGVVDTEKYYQSITTDGTTSGPPKMPGAFDQKKPLPLGGSIFIDLFNSTEWDLLGKALLVPLVAPGIYSARKSYLTQSDLSSAFMSDLDPYDQYEVSVTMDKAGTCLARANELWKSGAAEGFRVPPLIRFVSGETPYLSNTNGGPRMFVNLEDHLSHTLKKPNLEFERIVRYFVDECDARLHWGKAGWPYLEPCFDGASHYANWCDFGCAVEELDPDGKFRTQSNAWSWRATQNGADVPLSQCCSPTGFSSQCTCAPRTDRTGCPAPGTVLHILAD
;
A
#
# COMPACT_ATOMS: atom_id res chain seq x y z
N MET A 1 -34.41 42.79 2.69
CA MET A 1 -34.83 41.39 2.51
C MET A 1 -34.66 41.06 1.03
N VAL A 2 -34.22 39.84 0.70
CA VAL A 2 -33.77 39.35 -0.64
C VAL A 2 -32.26 39.50 -0.92
N SER A 3 -31.43 38.76 -0.19
CA SER A 3 -30.07 38.38 -0.62
C SER A 3 -29.54 37.07 0.01
N ARG A 4 -30.42 36.21 0.55
CA ARG A 4 -30.04 34.93 1.22
C ARG A 4 -30.60 33.67 0.55
N LEU A 5 -30.86 33.68 -0.75
CA LEU A 5 -31.45 32.54 -1.48
C LEU A 5 -30.72 32.22 -2.81
N LYS A 6 -29.38 32.16 -2.81
CA LYS A 6 -28.61 31.68 -3.98
C LYS A 6 -27.59 30.57 -3.69
N ILE A 7 -27.39 30.18 -2.42
CA ILE A 7 -26.40 29.15 -2.06
C ILE A 7 -27.04 27.74 -1.97
N GLY A 8 -28.38 27.63 -1.92
CA GLY A 8 -29.07 26.34 -1.77
C GLY A 8 -29.42 25.59 -3.07
N LEU A 9 -29.37 26.24 -4.24
CA LEU A 9 -29.82 25.62 -5.50
C LEU A 9 -28.69 24.96 -6.31
N CYS A 10 -27.43 25.42 -6.19
CA CYS A 10 -26.31 24.81 -6.92
C CYS A 10 -25.97 23.40 -6.38
N THR A 11 -26.08 23.16 -5.08
CA THR A 11 -25.73 21.87 -4.47
C THR A 11 -26.74 20.76 -4.82
N VAL A 12 -28.01 21.11 -5.05
CA VAL A 12 -29.08 20.16 -5.39
C VAL A 12 -29.17 19.92 -6.90
N LEU A 13 -28.87 20.94 -7.73
CA LEU A 13 -28.76 20.77 -9.18
C LEU A 13 -27.51 19.98 -9.60
N LEU A 14 -26.44 19.98 -8.80
CA LEU A 14 -25.27 19.11 -9.02
C LEU A 14 -25.65 17.62 -8.93
N PHE A 15 -26.44 17.21 -7.94
CA PHE A 15 -26.89 15.82 -7.80
C PHE A 15 -27.90 15.40 -8.86
N LEU A 16 -28.75 16.32 -9.35
CA LEU A 16 -29.80 16.01 -10.33
C LEU A 16 -29.34 16.12 -11.80
N ALA A 17 -28.33 16.93 -12.12
CA ALA A 17 -27.76 16.97 -13.47
C ALA A 17 -26.91 15.72 -13.79
N LEU A 18 -26.40 15.03 -12.77
CA LEU A 18 -25.66 13.77 -12.89
C LEU A 18 -26.55 12.55 -13.25
N SER A 19 -27.88 12.64 -13.14
CA SER A 19 -28.77 11.50 -13.45
C SER A 19 -29.28 11.48 -14.90
N ALA A 20 -29.14 12.57 -15.67
CA ALA A 20 -29.86 12.71 -16.94
C ALA A 20 -28.99 12.93 -18.19
N ARG A 21 -27.67 13.18 -18.05
CA ARG A 21 -26.76 13.24 -19.20
C ARG A 21 -25.37 12.77 -18.80
N GLN A 22 -25.13 11.47 -18.89
CA GLN A 22 -23.89 10.88 -19.44
C GLN A 22 -23.93 9.36 -19.23
N THR A 23 -24.20 8.65 -20.32
CA THR A 23 -23.65 7.32 -20.57
C THR A 23 -22.13 7.44 -20.82
N LEU A 24 -21.39 8.04 -19.88
CA LEU A 24 -19.95 7.86 -19.74
C LEU A 24 -19.80 6.79 -18.69
N GLY A 25 -19.21 5.65 -19.05
CA GLY A 25 -18.95 4.57 -18.11
C GLY A 25 -18.04 5.07 -16.99
N PHE A 26 -18.64 5.47 -15.87
CA PHE A 26 -17.95 5.48 -14.59
C PHE A 26 -17.68 4.02 -14.24
N GLY A 27 -16.45 3.58 -14.46
CA GLY A 27 -16.04 2.21 -14.24
C GLY A 27 -14.66 1.92 -14.80
N THR A 28 -13.60 2.30 -14.08
CA THR A 28 -12.24 1.77 -14.27
C THR A 28 -12.10 0.36 -13.67
N CYS A 29 -13.19 -0.40 -13.63
CA CYS A 29 -13.17 -1.81 -13.33
C CYS A 29 -12.38 -2.51 -14.46
N ARG A 30 -11.06 -2.66 -14.28
CA ARG A 30 -10.13 -3.28 -15.24
C ARG A 30 -10.32 -4.80 -15.30
N GLN A 31 -11.56 -5.26 -15.22
CA GLN A 31 -11.91 -6.65 -15.24
C GLN A 31 -11.62 -7.20 -16.64
N ASP A 32 -10.94 -8.35 -16.67
CA ASP A 32 -10.80 -9.11 -17.91
C ASP A 32 -12.20 -9.41 -18.51
N PRO A 33 -12.44 -9.13 -19.81
CA PRO A 33 -13.73 -9.39 -20.45
C PRO A 33 -14.19 -10.86 -20.40
N THR A 34 -13.25 -11.78 -20.21
CA THR A 34 -13.46 -13.23 -20.06
C THR A 34 -13.59 -13.67 -18.59
N ALA A 35 -13.38 -12.77 -17.63
CA ALA A 35 -13.52 -13.09 -16.22
C ALA A 35 -14.97 -13.42 -15.88
N GLN A 36 -15.17 -14.59 -15.28
CA GLN A 36 -16.48 -15.03 -14.80
C GLN A 36 -16.85 -14.40 -13.44
N SER A 37 -16.01 -13.51 -12.88
CA SER A 37 -16.23 -12.84 -11.60
C SER A 37 -16.49 -11.35 -11.79
N HIS A 38 -17.49 -10.78 -11.13
CA HIS A 38 -17.86 -9.35 -11.17
C HIS A 38 -16.90 -8.42 -10.40
N PHE A 39 -15.63 -8.80 -10.28
CA PHE A 39 -14.68 -8.20 -9.37
C PHE A 39 -13.73 -7.23 -10.09
N CYS A 40 -13.64 -5.99 -9.60
CA CYS A 40 -12.76 -4.97 -10.17
C CYS A 40 -11.30 -5.18 -9.75
N GLY A 41 -10.39 -5.30 -10.73
CA GLY A 41 -8.96 -5.45 -10.47
C GLY A 41 -8.34 -6.78 -10.93
N LEU A 42 -8.92 -7.46 -11.92
CA LEU A 42 -8.24 -8.53 -12.68
C LEU A 42 -7.54 -7.91 -13.90
N PRO A 43 -6.35 -7.31 -13.77
CA PRO A 43 -5.79 -6.45 -14.80
C PRO A 43 -5.58 -7.22 -16.12
N TYR A 44 -6.38 -6.87 -17.12
CA TYR A 44 -6.10 -7.23 -18.52
C TYR A 44 -5.09 -6.27 -19.17
N SER A 45 -4.91 -5.08 -18.57
CA SER A 45 -3.83 -4.15 -18.87
C SER A 45 -2.92 -4.00 -17.65
N LEU A 46 -1.62 -4.22 -17.84
CA LEU A 46 -0.62 -4.12 -16.78
C LEU A 46 -0.29 -2.65 -16.56
N SER A 47 -0.93 -2.05 -15.57
CA SER A 47 -0.72 -0.66 -15.16
C SER A 47 -1.15 -0.44 -13.70
N ASN A 48 -0.90 0.73 -13.12
CA ASN A 48 -1.68 1.17 -11.97
C ASN A 48 -3.17 1.43 -12.34
N PHE A 49 -4.02 1.58 -11.33
CA PHE A 49 -5.47 1.80 -11.45
C PHE A 49 -5.86 3.03 -12.30
N GLN A 50 -4.99 4.01 -12.42
CA GLN A 50 -5.21 5.24 -13.22
C GLN A 50 -4.63 5.15 -14.64
N GLY A 51 -3.94 4.08 -15.01
CA GLY A 51 -3.37 3.89 -16.35
C GLY A 51 -2.02 4.59 -16.63
N TYR A 52 -1.44 5.30 -15.65
CA TYR A 52 -0.21 6.12 -15.82
C TYR A 52 1.09 5.33 -15.65
N PHE A 53 1.08 4.21 -14.94
CA PHE A 53 2.26 3.39 -14.67
C PHE A 53 2.20 2.07 -15.44
N ALA A 54 2.03 2.17 -16.76
CA ALA A 54 1.83 1.04 -17.66
C ALA A 54 3.12 0.28 -17.98
N CYS A 55 3.04 -1.04 -18.05
CA CYS A 55 4.09 -1.88 -18.62
C CYS A 55 4.12 -1.75 -20.15
N ASN A 56 5.26 -2.12 -20.75
CA ASN A 56 5.35 -2.24 -22.20
C ASN A 56 4.33 -3.29 -22.69
N THR A 57 3.56 -2.98 -23.74
CA THR A 57 2.49 -3.86 -24.25
C THR A 57 2.95 -5.23 -24.74
N THR A 58 4.25 -5.42 -24.94
CA THR A 58 4.84 -6.72 -25.30
C THR A 58 5.02 -7.66 -24.11
N VAL A 59 5.01 -7.15 -22.87
CA VAL A 59 5.03 -7.98 -21.66
C VAL A 59 3.76 -8.81 -21.60
N GLN A 60 3.90 -10.09 -21.29
CA GLN A 60 2.77 -11.03 -21.24
C GLN A 60 2.05 -10.98 -19.89
N VAL A 61 0.75 -11.32 -19.92
CA VAL A 61 -0.07 -11.49 -18.71
C VAL A 61 -0.23 -12.98 -18.43
N GLY A 62 0.23 -13.43 -17.26
CA GLY A 62 0.00 -14.78 -16.76
C GLY A 62 -1.29 -14.87 -15.95
N ARG A 63 -2.21 -15.76 -16.30
CA ARG A 63 -3.49 -15.99 -15.63
C ARG A 63 -3.60 -17.46 -15.22
N PRO A 64 -2.84 -17.92 -14.20
CA PRO A 64 -2.86 -19.30 -13.78
C PRO A 64 -4.14 -19.63 -13.03
N ASP A 65 -4.75 -20.78 -13.34
CA ASP A 65 -5.91 -21.30 -12.62
C ASP A 65 -5.54 -22.12 -11.37
N SER A 66 -4.26 -22.53 -11.27
CA SER A 66 -3.72 -23.45 -10.28
C SER A 66 -2.27 -23.11 -9.92
N LYS A 67 -1.80 -23.61 -8.77
CA LYS A 67 -0.39 -23.45 -8.35
C LYS A 67 0.56 -24.12 -9.35
N ASP A 68 0.23 -25.28 -9.90
CA ASP A 68 1.07 -25.97 -10.87
C ASP A 68 1.26 -25.14 -12.15
N GLN A 69 0.20 -24.52 -12.65
CA GLN A 69 0.29 -23.62 -13.79
C GLN A 69 1.11 -22.37 -13.47
N LEU A 70 0.96 -21.79 -12.27
CA LEU A 70 1.81 -20.69 -11.80
C LEU A 70 3.29 -21.08 -11.84
N LEU A 71 3.65 -22.25 -11.32
CA LEU A 71 5.03 -22.74 -11.32
C LEU A 71 5.55 -23.00 -12.74
N ALA A 72 4.70 -23.53 -13.63
CA ALA A 72 5.04 -23.74 -15.04
C ALA A 72 5.33 -22.41 -15.76
N LEU A 73 4.53 -21.37 -15.51
CA LEU A 73 4.79 -20.02 -16.04
C LEU A 73 6.11 -19.47 -15.51
N ILE A 74 6.39 -19.59 -14.20
CA ILE A 74 7.67 -19.13 -13.62
C ILE A 74 8.87 -19.80 -14.28
N LYS A 75 8.82 -21.11 -14.52
CA LYS A 75 9.92 -21.85 -15.16
C LYS A 75 10.20 -21.37 -16.58
N SER A 76 9.15 -20.99 -17.29
CA SER A 76 9.21 -20.83 -18.75
C SER A 76 9.57 -19.42 -19.21
N PHE A 77 9.51 -18.41 -18.32
CA PHE A 77 9.88 -17.04 -18.65
C PHE A 77 11.16 -16.63 -17.92
N PRO A 78 12.12 -15.99 -18.60
CA PRO A 78 13.33 -15.49 -17.95
C PRO A 78 13.06 -14.31 -17.01
N ARG A 79 11.97 -13.56 -17.21
CA ARG A 79 11.57 -12.44 -16.35
C ARG A 79 10.14 -12.59 -15.89
N VAL A 80 9.93 -12.56 -14.58
CA VAL A 80 8.64 -12.87 -13.97
C VAL A 80 8.32 -11.89 -12.85
N LYS A 81 7.06 -11.49 -12.72
CA LYS A 81 6.56 -10.74 -11.58
C LYS A 81 5.20 -11.25 -11.13
N GLY A 82 4.99 -11.35 -9.83
CA GLY A 82 3.64 -11.52 -9.28
C GLY A 82 2.95 -10.16 -9.18
N VAL A 83 1.76 -10.03 -9.77
CA VAL A 83 0.96 -8.81 -9.74
C VAL A 83 -0.39 -9.05 -9.07
N GLY A 84 -0.83 -8.06 -8.30
CA GLY A 84 -2.16 -8.01 -7.70
C GLY A 84 -3.12 -7.22 -8.60
N VAL A 85 -3.80 -6.25 -8.01
CA VAL A 85 -4.84 -5.45 -8.69
C VAL A 85 -4.35 -4.11 -9.28
N GLY A 86 -3.04 -3.86 -9.21
CA GLY A 86 -2.40 -2.65 -9.76
C GLY A 86 -2.65 -1.38 -8.95
N HIS A 87 -2.49 -1.44 -7.62
CA HIS A 87 -2.57 -0.29 -6.69
C HIS A 87 -1.20 0.27 -6.28
N SER A 88 -0.16 0.03 -7.09
CA SER A 88 1.17 0.59 -6.86
C SER A 88 1.42 1.76 -7.80
N TRP A 89 2.08 2.81 -7.31
CA TRP A 89 2.50 3.99 -8.07
C TRP A 89 3.95 3.89 -8.57
N SER A 90 4.44 2.68 -8.84
CA SER A 90 5.77 2.49 -9.44
C SER A 90 5.72 1.46 -10.54
N ARG A 91 5.91 1.91 -11.78
CA ARG A 91 6.05 1.03 -12.96
C ARG A 91 7.26 0.11 -12.79
N ASP A 92 8.38 0.65 -12.32
CA ASP A 92 9.68 -0.03 -12.38
C ASP A 92 9.82 -1.13 -11.31
N PHE A 93 9.01 -1.09 -10.25
CA PHE A 93 8.83 -2.21 -9.30
C PHE A 93 7.68 -3.15 -9.67
N PHE A 94 6.78 -2.71 -10.55
CA PHE A 94 5.56 -3.43 -10.94
C PHE A 94 5.76 -4.33 -12.17
N CYS A 95 6.50 -3.91 -13.18
CA CYS A 95 6.67 -4.67 -14.43
C CYS A 95 7.85 -5.64 -14.36
N ALA A 96 7.65 -6.91 -14.76
CA ALA A 96 8.72 -7.93 -14.83
C ALA A 96 9.89 -7.54 -15.76
N GLY A 97 9.60 -6.81 -16.82
CA GLY A 97 10.57 -6.38 -17.82
C GLY A 97 9.92 -5.56 -18.92
N GLY A 98 10.61 -5.36 -20.04
CA GLY A 98 10.21 -4.43 -21.10
C GLY A 98 9.89 -5.08 -22.45
N ASN A 99 9.84 -6.41 -22.52
CA ASN A 99 9.72 -7.18 -23.76
C ASN A 99 8.87 -8.45 -23.60
N ALA A 100 8.73 -9.21 -24.69
CA ALA A 100 7.94 -10.45 -24.74
C ALA A 100 8.53 -11.64 -23.95
N ASP A 101 9.78 -11.55 -23.49
CA ASP A 101 10.41 -12.55 -22.62
C ASP A 101 10.02 -12.33 -21.13
N SER A 102 9.16 -11.35 -20.87
CA SER A 102 8.71 -10.99 -19.53
C SER A 102 7.22 -11.33 -19.34
N ILE A 103 6.88 -11.82 -18.15
CA ILE A 103 5.49 -12.12 -17.77
C ILE A 103 5.14 -11.57 -16.39
N ASP A 104 4.00 -10.90 -16.31
CA ASP A 104 3.38 -10.49 -15.05
C ASP A 104 2.21 -11.44 -14.75
N ILE A 105 2.31 -12.19 -13.65
CA ILE A 105 1.39 -13.25 -13.26
C ILE A 105 0.37 -12.72 -12.24
N VAL A 106 -0.91 -12.75 -12.61
CA VAL A 106 -2.04 -12.21 -11.87
C VAL A 106 -2.54 -13.23 -10.86
N LEU A 107 -2.19 -13.06 -9.58
CA LEU A 107 -2.53 -14.03 -8.52
C LEU A 107 -4.03 -14.13 -8.20
N THR A 108 -4.81 -13.13 -8.59
CA THR A 108 -6.26 -13.12 -8.44
C THR A 108 -6.98 -14.08 -9.40
N GLU A 109 -6.27 -14.65 -10.38
CA GLU A 109 -6.81 -15.60 -11.37
C GLU A 109 -6.82 -17.06 -10.89
N LEU A 110 -6.12 -17.39 -9.80
CA LEU A 110 -6.17 -18.73 -9.21
C LEU A 110 -7.62 -19.12 -8.90
N THR A 111 -8.01 -20.35 -9.22
CA THR A 111 -9.41 -20.81 -9.13
C THR A 111 -10.00 -20.58 -7.74
N SER A 112 -9.26 -20.92 -6.70
CA SER A 112 -9.64 -20.70 -5.29
C SER A 112 -9.88 -19.23 -4.98
N THR A 113 -9.02 -18.33 -5.46
CA THR A 113 -9.14 -16.88 -5.31
C THR A 113 -10.33 -16.32 -6.09
N ARG A 114 -10.55 -16.76 -7.33
CA ARG A 114 -11.71 -16.36 -8.15
C ARG A 114 -13.03 -16.76 -7.49
N ARG A 115 -13.10 -17.98 -6.94
CA ARG A 115 -14.30 -18.48 -6.24
C ARG A 115 -14.67 -17.56 -5.08
N ILE A 116 -13.74 -17.23 -4.18
CA ILE A 116 -14.07 -16.39 -3.02
C ILE A 116 -14.39 -14.94 -3.40
N ASN A 117 -13.76 -14.43 -4.46
CA ASN A 117 -14.06 -13.09 -4.97
C ASN A 117 -15.42 -13.02 -5.69
N ALA A 118 -15.98 -14.16 -6.14
CA ALA A 118 -17.27 -14.25 -6.81
C ALA A 118 -18.46 -14.50 -5.86
N LEU A 119 -18.23 -14.84 -4.58
CA LEU A 119 -19.31 -15.15 -3.64
C LEU A 119 -20.02 -13.88 -3.13
N PRO A 120 -21.37 -13.79 -3.22
CA PRO A 120 -22.15 -12.72 -2.60
C PRO A 120 -21.86 -12.64 -1.10
N ARG A 121 -21.85 -11.43 -0.52
CA ARG A 121 -21.53 -11.21 0.91
C ARG A 121 -22.38 -12.06 1.87
N TRP A 122 -23.64 -12.35 1.51
CA TRP A 122 -24.59 -13.13 2.32
C TRP A 122 -24.45 -14.65 2.18
N SER A 123 -23.69 -15.15 1.20
CA SER A 123 -23.50 -16.60 0.95
C SER A 123 -22.45 -17.27 1.86
N ARG A 124 -21.88 -16.53 2.82
CA ARG A 124 -20.82 -16.99 3.73
C ARG A 124 -21.33 -17.77 4.94
N LEU A 125 -22.48 -18.42 4.80
CA LEU A 125 -23.07 -19.29 5.81
C LEU A 125 -23.04 -20.74 5.32
N GLY A 126 -22.05 -21.49 5.82
CA GLY A 126 -22.07 -22.95 5.89
C GLY A 126 -21.85 -23.70 4.57
N ASN A 127 -20.81 -24.54 4.55
CA ASN A 127 -20.55 -25.66 3.61
C ASN A 127 -19.76 -25.41 2.32
N LEU A 128 -19.00 -24.31 2.18
CA LEU A 128 -18.08 -24.11 1.03
C LEU A 128 -16.58 -24.31 1.37
N TYR A 129 -16.26 -24.81 2.57
CA TYR A 129 -14.89 -24.90 3.08
C TYR A 129 -14.31 -26.30 2.91
N ASP A 130 -13.87 -26.63 1.70
CA ASP A 130 -12.97 -27.77 1.51
C ASP A 130 -11.51 -27.34 1.70
N SER A 131 -10.57 -28.28 1.55
CA SER A 131 -9.13 -28.00 1.64
C SER A 131 -8.60 -27.07 0.54
N THR A 132 -9.40 -26.75 -0.48
CA THR A 132 -9.03 -25.86 -1.59
C THR A 132 -9.50 -24.42 -1.38
N PHE A 133 -10.29 -24.16 -0.33
CA PHE A 133 -10.75 -22.82 0.01
C PHE A 133 -9.57 -21.90 0.37
N PRO A 134 -9.49 -20.65 -0.11
CA PRO A 134 -8.27 -19.86 0.01
C PRO A 134 -8.04 -19.20 1.39
N ILE A 135 -8.93 -19.39 2.37
CA ILE A 135 -8.80 -18.83 3.73
C ILE A 135 -9.12 -19.89 4.78
N HIS A 136 -8.15 -20.24 5.61
CA HIS A 136 -8.30 -21.21 6.70
C HIS A 136 -8.04 -20.55 8.05
N VAL A 137 -9.02 -20.61 8.95
CA VAL A 137 -8.93 -20.05 10.31
C VAL A 137 -8.63 -21.17 11.30
N ASP A 138 -7.63 -20.96 12.14
CA ASP A 138 -7.36 -21.75 13.34
C ASP A 138 -7.66 -20.88 14.56
N GLU A 139 -8.80 -21.14 15.20
CA GLU A 139 -9.26 -20.36 16.34
C GLU A 139 -8.52 -20.67 17.64
N ASP A 140 -7.90 -21.85 17.74
CA ASP A 140 -7.08 -22.24 18.90
C ASP A 140 -5.73 -21.53 18.85
N ALA A 141 -5.08 -21.55 17.68
CA ALA A 141 -3.85 -20.81 17.45
C ALA A 141 -4.09 -19.30 17.28
N GLN A 142 -5.34 -18.87 17.07
CA GLN A 142 -5.70 -17.52 16.65
C GLN A 142 -4.89 -17.06 15.43
N THR A 143 -4.88 -17.89 14.39
CA THR A 143 -4.24 -17.57 13.12
C THR A 143 -5.18 -17.75 11.93
N VAL A 144 -4.86 -17.08 10.83
CA VAL A 144 -5.48 -17.30 9.53
C VAL A 144 -4.40 -17.57 8.50
N THR A 145 -4.58 -18.62 7.72
CA THR A 145 -3.78 -18.92 6.54
C THR A 145 -4.57 -18.49 5.31
N VAL A 146 -4.00 -17.64 4.46
CA VAL A 146 -4.70 -17.03 3.33
C VAL A 146 -3.84 -17.02 2.07
N GLN A 147 -4.43 -17.35 0.93
CA GLN A 147 -3.75 -17.26 -0.36
C GLN A 147 -3.43 -15.81 -0.74
N GLY A 148 -2.26 -15.59 -1.35
CA GLY A 148 -1.71 -14.28 -1.63
C GLY A 148 -2.57 -13.40 -2.55
N GLY A 149 -3.32 -14.02 -3.47
CA GLY A 149 -4.22 -13.31 -4.40
C GLY A 149 -5.52 -12.83 -3.76
N VAL A 150 -5.88 -13.28 -2.55
CA VAL A 150 -7.08 -12.79 -1.85
C VAL A 150 -6.87 -11.31 -1.50
N GLN A 151 -7.88 -10.48 -1.70
CA GLN A 151 -7.82 -9.09 -1.25
C GLN A 151 -7.97 -8.97 0.26
N THR A 152 -7.28 -7.99 0.84
CA THR A 152 -7.34 -7.71 2.28
C THR A 152 -8.78 -7.46 2.74
N ARG A 153 -9.61 -6.76 1.95
CA ARG A 153 -11.05 -6.57 2.26
C ARG A 153 -11.80 -7.88 2.34
N VAL A 154 -11.59 -8.78 1.37
CA VAL A 154 -12.28 -10.07 1.31
C VAL A 154 -11.93 -10.92 2.53
N LEU A 155 -10.65 -10.92 2.93
CA LEU A 155 -10.16 -11.55 4.16
C LEU A 155 -10.77 -10.92 5.41
N LEU A 156 -10.72 -9.60 5.55
CA LEU A 156 -11.26 -8.88 6.70
C LEU A 156 -12.77 -9.10 6.86
N ASP A 157 -13.52 -9.06 5.75
CA ASP A 157 -14.95 -9.35 5.73
C ASP A 157 -15.21 -10.82 6.08
N PHE A 158 -14.34 -11.75 5.66
CA PHE A 158 -14.47 -13.17 5.98
C PHE A 158 -14.29 -13.43 7.47
N LEU A 159 -13.22 -12.87 8.05
CA LEU A 159 -12.93 -12.97 9.48
C LEU A 159 -14.06 -12.36 10.32
N ALA A 160 -14.58 -11.20 9.91
CA ALA A 160 -15.66 -10.53 10.64
C ALA A 160 -16.96 -11.34 10.66
N THR A 161 -17.23 -12.13 9.62
CA THR A 161 -18.40 -13.01 9.55
C THR A 161 -18.13 -14.43 10.01
N HIS A 162 -16.88 -14.79 10.33
CA HIS A 162 -16.51 -16.08 10.89
C HIS A 162 -16.87 -16.12 12.39
N ILE A 163 -18.16 -16.27 12.67
CA ILE A 163 -18.72 -16.23 14.01
C ILE A 163 -18.84 -17.66 14.55
N THR A 164 -18.20 -17.89 15.69
CA THR A 164 -18.20 -19.18 16.39
C THR A 164 -18.40 -18.94 17.89
N THR A 165 -18.35 -20.01 18.68
CA THR A 165 -18.32 -19.89 20.15
C THR A 165 -17.05 -19.21 20.67
N LYS A 166 -15.91 -19.32 19.97
CA LYS A 166 -14.63 -18.69 20.34
C LYS A 166 -14.53 -17.24 19.88
N GLY A 167 -15.16 -16.91 18.76
CA GLY A 167 -15.26 -15.56 18.21
C GLY A 167 -16.72 -15.12 18.05
N PRO A 168 -17.45 -14.81 19.14
CA PRO A 168 -18.89 -14.51 19.07
C PRO A 168 -19.22 -13.20 18.32
N LEU A 169 -18.24 -12.33 18.13
CA LEU A 169 -18.33 -11.10 17.31
C LEU A 169 -17.53 -11.22 16.00
N GLY A 170 -17.02 -12.42 15.69
CA GLY A 170 -16.07 -12.66 14.62
C GLY A 170 -14.64 -12.30 14.98
N TRP A 171 -13.79 -12.31 13.96
CA TRP A 171 -12.34 -12.09 14.06
C TRP A 171 -11.91 -10.90 13.17
N THR A 172 -10.68 -10.44 13.36
CA THR A 172 -10.01 -9.41 12.56
C THR A 172 -8.50 -9.60 12.61
N LEU A 173 -7.75 -8.93 11.73
CA LEU A 173 -6.30 -8.78 11.88
C LEU A 173 -5.99 -7.81 13.03
N PRO A 174 -4.83 -7.95 13.72
CA PRO A 174 -4.42 -7.02 14.78
C PRO A 174 -4.32 -5.56 14.31
N SER A 175 -3.78 -5.34 13.10
CA SER A 175 -3.75 -4.05 12.42
C SER A 175 -3.82 -4.26 10.91
N PHE A 176 -4.44 -3.33 10.19
CA PHE A 176 -4.58 -3.37 8.74
C PHE A 176 -4.59 -1.94 8.17
N SER A 177 -4.38 -1.83 6.86
CA SER A 177 -4.29 -0.54 6.17
C SER A 177 -5.63 0.16 6.00
N TRP A 178 -5.53 1.46 5.73
CA TRP A 178 -6.65 2.24 5.21
C TRP A 178 -7.17 1.64 3.90
N TYR A 179 -6.29 1.51 2.91
CA TYR A 179 -6.70 0.99 1.62
C TYR A 179 -6.71 -0.55 1.66
N ILE A 180 -7.87 -1.18 1.43
CA ILE A 180 -8.07 -2.62 1.70
C ILE A 180 -8.30 -3.49 0.46
N ASP A 181 -8.29 -2.92 -0.74
CA ASP A 181 -8.49 -3.69 -1.98
C ASP A 181 -7.17 -4.16 -2.62
N GLN A 182 -6.04 -3.95 -1.94
CA GLN A 182 -4.79 -4.64 -2.27
C GLN A 182 -4.93 -6.15 -1.99
N THR A 183 -4.32 -6.97 -2.84
CA THR A 183 -4.09 -8.39 -2.56
C THR A 183 -3.19 -8.53 -1.33
N VAL A 184 -3.43 -9.54 -0.48
CA VAL A 184 -2.64 -9.78 0.73
C VAL A 184 -1.15 -9.91 0.42
N ALA A 185 -0.78 -10.64 -0.63
CA ALA A 185 0.63 -10.76 -1.04
C ALA A 185 1.25 -9.41 -1.42
N GLY A 186 0.55 -8.58 -2.21
CA GLY A 186 1.02 -7.24 -2.57
C GLY A 186 1.13 -6.30 -1.37
N ALA A 187 0.18 -6.37 -0.43
CA ALA A 187 0.21 -5.58 0.80
C ALA A 187 1.40 -5.98 1.70
N VAL A 188 1.64 -7.28 1.87
CA VAL A 188 2.83 -7.78 2.59
C VAL A 188 4.11 -7.37 1.85
N ALA A 189 4.23 -7.64 0.56
CA ALA A 189 5.45 -7.38 -0.19
C ALA A 189 5.88 -5.90 -0.19
N THR A 190 4.97 -4.95 0.03
CA THR A 190 5.26 -3.50 -0.02
C THR A 190 5.24 -2.79 1.33
N GLY A 191 5.10 -3.53 2.45
CA GLY A 191 5.09 -2.92 3.78
C GLY A 191 3.80 -2.17 4.10
N THR A 192 2.68 -2.51 3.46
CA THR A 192 1.38 -1.84 3.67
C THR A 192 1.01 -1.82 5.15
N HIS A 193 0.52 -0.67 5.63
CA HIS A 193 0.29 -0.45 7.06
C HIS A 193 -0.95 0.37 7.39
N GLY A 194 -1.44 0.18 8.61
CA GLY A 194 -2.38 1.07 9.28
C GLY A 194 -1.66 2.20 10.03
N SER A 195 -2.15 2.53 11.22
CA SER A 195 -1.44 3.40 12.16
C SER A 195 -1.49 2.78 13.54
N THR A 196 -0.34 2.34 14.05
CA THR A 196 -0.18 1.74 15.37
C THR A 196 1.31 1.58 15.72
N MET A 197 1.65 1.99 16.93
CA MET A 197 2.89 1.73 17.65
C MET A 197 2.92 0.36 18.34
N LYS A 198 1.94 -0.52 18.08
CA LYS A 198 1.87 -1.85 18.69
C LYS A 198 2.07 -3.02 17.74
N TYR A 199 1.55 -2.94 16.51
CA TYR A 199 1.48 -4.10 15.61
C TYR A 199 2.26 -3.93 14.30
N GLY A 200 2.84 -2.75 14.05
CA GLY A 200 3.61 -2.50 12.84
C GLY A 200 2.79 -2.49 11.55
N THR A 201 3.45 -2.86 10.47
CA THR A 201 2.91 -3.08 9.13
C THR A 201 2.16 -4.42 9.07
N LEU A 202 1.44 -4.69 7.97
CA LEU A 202 0.88 -6.02 7.75
C LEU A 202 1.99 -7.07 7.61
N SER A 203 3.13 -6.67 7.05
CA SER A 203 4.30 -7.51 6.80
C SER A 203 4.95 -8.01 8.09
N GLY A 204 5.14 -7.13 9.09
CA GLY A 204 5.71 -7.52 10.38
C GLY A 204 4.81 -8.45 11.20
N GLN A 205 3.52 -8.53 10.87
CA GLN A 205 2.58 -9.44 11.52
C GLN A 205 2.61 -10.87 10.96
N VAL A 206 3.23 -11.10 9.81
CA VAL A 206 3.26 -12.43 9.17
C VAL A 206 3.97 -13.45 10.07
N LEU A 207 3.47 -14.68 10.09
CA LEU A 207 4.01 -15.81 10.86
C LEU A 207 4.65 -16.89 9.97
N GLU A 208 4.21 -16.97 8.71
CA GLU A 208 4.67 -17.96 7.72
C GLU A 208 4.41 -17.42 6.32
N ILE A 209 5.32 -17.66 5.38
CA ILE A 209 5.19 -17.28 3.97
C ILE A 209 5.45 -18.52 3.12
N GLU A 210 4.52 -18.84 2.22
CA GLU A 210 4.76 -19.73 1.08
C GLU A 210 5.09 -18.86 -0.14
N VAL A 211 6.21 -19.13 -0.80
CA VAL A 211 6.70 -18.36 -1.94
C VAL A 211 7.08 -19.30 -3.09
N ALA A 212 6.70 -18.95 -4.31
CA ALA A 212 7.20 -19.55 -5.53
C ALA A 212 8.48 -18.83 -5.98
N VAL A 213 9.59 -19.58 -6.07
CA VAL A 213 10.95 -19.04 -6.30
C VAL A 213 11.46 -19.34 -7.71
N ALA A 214 12.68 -18.93 -8.05
CA ALA A 214 13.10 -18.75 -9.44
C ALA A 214 13.17 -20.07 -10.23
N ASN A 215 13.49 -21.17 -9.56
CA ASN A 215 13.50 -22.51 -10.15
C ASN A 215 12.09 -23.11 -10.34
N GLY A 216 11.03 -22.36 -10.01
CA GLY A 216 9.63 -22.78 -10.09
C GLY A 216 9.27 -23.88 -9.09
N THR A 217 9.83 -23.82 -7.88
CA THR A 217 9.43 -24.62 -6.72
C THR A 217 8.75 -23.72 -5.69
N LEU A 218 8.00 -24.32 -4.76
CA LEU A 218 7.42 -23.63 -3.60
C LEU A 218 8.32 -23.86 -2.39
N VAL A 219 8.57 -22.79 -1.64
CA VAL A 219 9.27 -22.83 -0.36
C VAL A 219 8.36 -22.21 0.70
N THR A 220 8.24 -22.89 1.84
CA THR A 220 7.57 -22.34 3.02
C THR A 220 8.64 -21.90 4.01
N VAL A 221 8.62 -20.62 4.39
CA VAL A 221 9.54 -20.03 5.35
C VAL A 221 8.81 -19.61 6.61
N THR A 222 9.49 -19.78 7.75
CA THR A 222 9.04 -19.34 9.07
C THR A 222 10.20 -18.67 9.82
N PRO A 223 9.94 -17.86 10.85
CA PRO A 223 11.01 -17.31 11.70
C PRO A 223 11.90 -18.38 12.32
N ALA A 224 11.35 -19.56 12.64
CA ALA A 224 12.06 -20.64 13.31
C ALA A 224 12.92 -21.47 12.35
N ALA A 225 12.41 -21.78 11.16
CA ALA A 225 13.10 -22.63 10.19
C ALA A 225 14.05 -21.85 9.27
N ASN A 226 13.69 -20.62 8.92
CA ASN A 226 14.41 -19.82 7.92
C ASN A 226 14.46 -18.34 8.33
N PRO A 227 15.04 -17.98 9.49
CA PRO A 227 14.99 -16.61 10.03
C PRO A 227 15.49 -15.56 9.02
N HIS A 228 16.56 -15.86 8.30
CA HIS A 228 17.14 -14.98 7.28
C HIS A 228 16.18 -14.73 6.11
N LEU A 229 15.74 -15.80 5.43
CA LEU A 229 14.81 -15.69 4.30
C LEU A 229 13.46 -15.11 4.71
N PHE A 230 12.99 -15.45 5.92
CA PHE A 230 11.73 -14.93 6.45
C PHE A 230 11.77 -13.40 6.59
N ALA A 231 12.82 -12.86 7.23
CA ALA A 231 12.98 -11.42 7.39
C ALA A 231 13.11 -10.68 6.05
N ALA A 232 13.70 -11.32 5.03
CA ALA A 232 13.81 -10.77 3.69
C ALA A 232 12.46 -10.82 2.93
N LEU A 233 11.67 -11.88 3.09
CA LEU A 233 10.42 -12.09 2.35
C LEU A 233 9.26 -11.23 2.84
N GLN A 234 9.22 -10.86 4.13
CA GLN A 234 8.15 -10.05 4.72
C GLN A 234 7.93 -8.72 3.98
N VAL A 235 9.00 -8.01 3.59
CA VAL A 235 8.94 -6.85 2.68
C VAL A 235 9.95 -7.08 1.56
N SER A 236 9.51 -7.76 0.50
CA SER A 236 10.39 -8.17 -0.59
C SER A 236 10.26 -7.34 -1.86
N VAL A 237 9.22 -6.50 -1.94
CA VAL A 237 8.83 -5.77 -3.15
C VAL A 237 8.69 -6.71 -4.36
N GLY A 238 8.43 -8.01 -4.11
CA GLY A 238 8.37 -9.07 -5.12
C GLY A 238 9.71 -9.44 -5.78
N ARG A 239 10.86 -9.03 -5.20
CA ARG A 239 12.21 -9.33 -5.72
C ARG A 239 12.68 -10.75 -5.42
N LEU A 240 12.10 -11.44 -4.44
CA LEU A 240 12.53 -12.77 -3.98
C LEU A 240 11.63 -13.91 -4.50
N GLY A 241 10.59 -13.58 -5.25
CA GLY A 241 9.61 -14.54 -5.74
C GLY A 241 8.16 -14.06 -5.60
N ILE A 242 7.23 -14.98 -5.87
CA ILE A 242 5.80 -14.73 -5.82
C ILE A 242 5.23 -15.35 -4.54
N ILE A 243 4.79 -14.50 -3.60
CA ILE A 243 4.12 -14.96 -2.37
C ILE A 243 2.76 -15.57 -2.75
N THR A 244 2.60 -16.87 -2.53
CA THR A 244 1.39 -17.62 -2.86
C THR A 244 0.45 -17.78 -1.67
N GLN A 245 0.97 -17.73 -0.45
CA GLN A 245 0.20 -17.86 0.79
C GLN A 245 0.92 -17.20 1.96
N VAL A 246 0.16 -16.67 2.92
CA VAL A 246 0.70 -16.20 4.19
C VAL A 246 -0.13 -16.72 5.37
N LYS A 247 0.51 -16.88 6.52
CA LYS A 247 -0.15 -17.08 7.81
C LYS A 247 -0.04 -15.80 8.63
N LEU A 248 -1.15 -15.33 9.16
CA LEU A 248 -1.25 -14.10 9.95
C LEU A 248 -1.92 -14.39 11.29
N PRO A 249 -1.60 -13.66 12.36
CA PRO A 249 -2.38 -13.68 13.59
C PRO A 249 -3.75 -13.06 13.33
N ILE A 250 -4.76 -13.54 14.06
CA ILE A 250 -6.08 -12.92 14.15
C ILE A 250 -6.41 -12.61 15.60
N LYS A 251 -7.33 -11.68 15.80
CA LYS A 251 -7.86 -11.31 17.11
C LYS A 251 -9.36 -11.33 17.07
N ALA A 252 -9.97 -11.76 18.17
CA ALA A 252 -11.40 -11.62 18.37
C ALA A 252 -11.79 -10.13 18.24
N GLN A 253 -12.89 -9.87 17.56
CA GLN A 253 -13.42 -8.52 17.41
C GLN A 253 -13.77 -7.93 18.77
N LYS A 254 -13.34 -6.69 18.99
CA LYS A 254 -13.65 -5.91 20.18
C LYS A 254 -14.22 -4.56 19.78
N ALA A 255 -14.93 -3.94 20.71
CA ALA A 255 -15.36 -2.56 20.54
C ALA A 255 -14.14 -1.63 20.58
N VAL A 256 -14.10 -0.67 19.68
CA VAL A 256 -13.08 0.36 19.55
C VAL A 256 -13.78 1.71 19.52
N LYS A 257 -13.39 2.60 20.43
CA LYS A 257 -13.83 3.99 20.41
C LYS A 257 -12.96 4.76 19.42
N ARG A 258 -13.59 5.37 18.42
CA ARG A 258 -13.01 6.36 17.53
C ARG A 258 -13.36 7.76 18.04
N SER A 259 -12.36 8.60 18.21
CA SER A 259 -12.52 10.02 18.57
C SER A 259 -11.90 10.90 17.49
N VAL A 260 -12.41 12.12 17.34
CA VAL A 260 -11.84 13.14 16.45
C VAL A 260 -11.62 14.40 17.27
N ASP A 261 -10.37 14.82 17.38
CA ASP A 261 -9.98 16.08 18.02
C ASP A 261 -9.59 17.08 16.93
N THR A 262 -10.30 18.20 16.86
CA THR A 262 -9.95 19.31 15.97
C THR A 262 -8.97 20.24 16.71
N MET A 263 -7.80 20.47 16.12
CA MET A 263 -6.75 21.34 16.64
C MET A 263 -6.05 22.08 15.51
N THR A 264 -5.05 22.90 15.82
CA THR A 264 -4.19 23.49 14.79
C THR A 264 -3.05 22.55 14.42
N MET A 265 -2.56 22.65 13.19
CA MET A 265 -1.36 21.93 12.76
C MET A 265 -0.15 22.27 13.66
N ASP A 266 -0.02 23.54 14.09
CA ASP A 266 1.06 23.96 14.98
C ASP A 266 0.97 23.29 16.36
N ALA A 267 -0.23 23.14 16.93
CA ALA A 267 -0.42 22.43 18.20
C ALA A 267 -0.06 20.95 18.07
N PHE A 268 -0.40 20.32 16.94
CA PHE A 268 -0.03 18.94 16.66
C PHE A 268 1.48 18.77 16.48
N VAL A 269 2.15 19.69 15.77
CA VAL A 269 3.62 19.71 15.67
C VAL A 269 4.26 19.76 17.07
N GLN A 270 3.76 20.62 17.96
CA GLN A 270 4.27 20.67 19.34
C GLN A 270 4.01 19.39 20.14
N GLU A 271 2.92 18.68 19.84
CA GLU A 271 2.69 17.35 20.41
C GLU A 271 3.71 16.32 19.91
N VAL A 272 3.96 16.26 18.60
CA VAL A 272 4.94 15.32 18.03
C VAL A 272 6.37 15.65 18.48
N LEU A 273 6.72 16.92 18.64
CA LEU A 273 8.02 17.34 19.23
C LEU A 273 8.19 16.83 20.67
N ARG A 274 7.15 16.92 21.50
CA ARG A 274 7.20 16.36 22.87
C ARG A 274 7.35 14.84 22.88
N VAL A 275 6.69 14.16 21.93
CA VAL A 275 6.83 12.71 21.76
C VAL A 275 8.24 12.36 21.31
N GLU A 276 8.80 13.09 20.34
CA GLU A 276 10.18 12.95 19.88
C GLU A 276 11.19 13.09 21.04
N ASP A 277 11.06 14.15 21.85
CA ASP A 277 11.95 14.38 23.00
C ASP A 277 11.82 13.27 24.05
N SER A 278 10.58 12.88 24.38
CA SER A 278 10.32 11.79 25.33
C SER A 278 10.88 10.46 24.82
N TYR A 279 10.77 10.20 23.52
CA TYR A 279 11.29 9.01 22.87
C TYR A 279 12.82 8.99 22.88
N LYS A 280 13.49 10.11 22.59
CA LYS A 280 14.97 10.22 22.71
C LYS A 280 15.45 9.93 24.12
N ILE A 281 14.78 10.48 25.14
CA ILE A 281 15.11 10.24 26.55
C ILE A 281 14.90 8.76 26.90
N ALA A 282 13.79 8.17 26.48
CA ALA A 282 13.49 6.76 26.72
C ALA A 282 14.47 5.81 25.99
N LEU A 283 14.91 6.15 24.77
CA LEU A 283 15.94 5.38 24.07
C LEU A 283 17.25 5.33 24.85
N GLN A 284 17.64 6.41 25.53
CA GLN A 284 18.86 6.47 26.33
C GLN A 284 18.78 5.59 27.59
N SER A 285 17.58 5.34 28.13
CA SER A 285 17.41 4.47 29.29
C SER A 285 17.50 2.98 28.94
N GLY A 286 17.23 2.62 27.67
CA GLY A 286 17.14 1.22 27.22
C GLY A 286 15.93 0.46 27.77
N ASP A 287 14.99 1.15 28.43
CA ASP A 287 13.79 0.56 29.01
C ASP A 287 12.65 0.54 27.98
N GLU A 288 12.28 -0.65 27.51
CA GLU A 288 11.18 -0.85 26.55
C GLU A 288 9.83 -0.31 27.05
N GLY A 289 9.58 -0.35 28.36
CA GLY A 289 8.39 0.22 28.97
C GLY A 289 8.37 1.74 28.89
N ALA A 290 9.52 2.38 29.14
CA ALA A 290 9.68 3.83 28.98
C ALA A 290 9.51 4.25 27.51
N ILE A 291 10.06 3.46 26.57
CA ILE A 291 9.91 3.70 25.13
C ILE A 291 8.43 3.59 24.74
N SER A 292 7.76 2.52 25.17
CA SER A 292 6.32 2.34 24.91
C SER A 292 5.48 3.47 25.50
N GLN A 293 5.83 3.97 26.68
CA GLN A 293 5.13 5.09 27.32
C GLN A 293 5.36 6.40 26.56
N ALA A 294 6.57 6.66 26.07
CA ALA A 294 6.88 7.85 25.30
C ALA A 294 6.09 7.93 23.98
N LEU A 295 5.78 6.78 23.38
CA LEU A 295 5.04 6.69 22.11
C LEU A 295 3.52 6.60 22.25
N GLU A 296 3.00 6.44 23.47
CA GLU A 296 1.55 6.31 23.74
C GLU A 296 0.70 7.45 23.14
N PRO A 297 1.13 8.75 23.16
CA PRO A 297 0.30 9.84 22.63
C PRO A 297 -0.01 9.75 21.12
N VAL A 298 0.79 8.98 20.38
CA VAL A 298 0.66 8.74 18.94
C VAL A 298 0.26 7.29 18.61
N GLU A 299 -0.05 6.48 19.61
CA GLU A 299 -0.60 5.13 19.40
C GLU A 299 -1.98 5.21 18.75
N ALA A 300 -2.14 4.46 17.66
CA ALA A 300 -3.39 4.40 16.90
C ALA A 300 -3.95 5.80 16.58
N VAL A 301 -3.09 6.71 16.11
CA VAL A 301 -3.45 8.06 15.67
C VAL A 301 -3.33 8.18 14.16
N GLN A 302 -4.33 8.78 13.51
CA GLN A 302 -4.24 9.25 12.14
C GLN A 302 -4.61 10.73 12.11
N ALA A 303 -3.75 11.56 11.54
CA ALA A 303 -3.96 13.01 11.55
C ALA A 303 -4.05 13.56 10.12
N PHE A 304 -5.06 14.39 9.88
CA PHE A 304 -5.29 15.05 8.59
C PHE A 304 -4.99 16.52 8.73
N ALA A 305 -3.96 17.00 8.03
CA ALA A 305 -3.61 18.42 8.01
C ALA A 305 -4.37 19.15 6.90
N PHE A 306 -4.87 20.35 7.17
CA PHE A 306 -5.54 21.21 6.20
C PHE A 306 -4.67 22.46 6.01
N PRO A 307 -3.73 22.46 5.04
CA PRO A 307 -2.66 23.45 4.97
C PRO A 307 -3.13 24.90 4.82
N VAL A 308 -4.29 25.14 4.18
CA VAL A 308 -4.79 26.49 3.93
C VAL A 308 -5.43 27.06 5.18
N SER A 309 -6.26 26.26 5.87
CA SER A 309 -6.90 26.72 7.10
C SER A 309 -5.99 26.62 8.33
N GLY A 310 -4.92 25.81 8.26
CA GLY A 310 -4.06 25.50 9.40
C GLY A 310 -4.70 24.55 10.43
N ASP A 311 -5.87 24.01 10.11
CA ASP A 311 -6.55 23.03 10.97
C ASP A 311 -5.88 21.65 10.84
N LEU A 312 -6.06 20.84 11.86
CA LEU A 312 -5.74 19.42 11.86
C LEU A 312 -6.82 18.63 12.57
N TRP A 313 -7.23 17.52 11.97
CA TRP A 313 -8.12 16.54 12.61
C TRP A 313 -7.31 15.33 13.06
N LYS A 314 -7.14 15.18 14.38
CA LYS A 314 -6.49 14.03 14.99
C LYS A 314 -7.55 12.97 15.28
N VAL A 315 -7.50 11.85 14.58
CA VAL A 315 -8.38 10.70 14.79
C VAL A 315 -7.64 9.66 15.62
N SER A 316 -8.21 9.27 16.76
CA SER A 316 -7.64 8.28 17.67
C SER A 316 -8.55 7.07 17.84
N TYR A 317 -7.94 5.89 18.00
CA TYR A 317 -8.65 4.63 18.20
C TYR A 317 -8.25 3.99 19.53
N ARG A 318 -9.22 3.73 20.40
CA ARG A 318 -8.98 3.07 21.69
C ARG A 318 -9.81 1.80 21.80
N LEU A 319 -9.13 0.67 21.93
CA LEU A 319 -9.76 -0.62 22.26
C LEU A 319 -10.47 -0.51 23.61
N LEU A 320 -11.73 -0.93 23.66
CA LEU A 320 -12.51 -0.98 24.89
C LEU A 320 -12.42 -2.36 25.52
N ALA A 321 -12.47 -2.40 26.86
CA ALA A 321 -12.47 -3.65 27.61
C ALA A 321 -13.77 -4.45 27.44
N THR A 322 -14.88 -3.77 27.13
CA THR A 322 -16.20 -4.37 26.93
C THR A 322 -16.43 -4.79 25.48
N THR A 323 -17.24 -5.84 25.29
CA THR A 323 -17.70 -6.32 23.97
C THR A 323 -19.01 -5.68 23.53
N SER A 324 -19.61 -4.81 24.35
CA SER A 324 -20.86 -4.12 24.02
C SER A 324 -20.62 -3.10 22.91
N LEU A 325 -21.15 -3.37 21.72
CA LEU A 325 -21.36 -2.38 20.68
C LEU A 325 -22.62 -1.60 21.08
N ASP A 326 -22.56 -0.26 21.14
CA ASP A 326 -23.77 0.53 21.40
C ASP A 326 -24.77 0.27 20.26
N GLY A 327 -25.93 -0.28 20.62
CA GLY A 327 -26.95 -0.78 19.70
C GLY A 327 -27.72 0.30 18.91
N THR A 328 -27.15 1.48 18.66
CA THR A 328 -27.89 2.63 18.10
C THR A 328 -27.14 3.50 17.09
N SER A 329 -25.87 3.25 16.74
CA SER A 329 -25.28 3.89 15.55
C SER A 329 -25.39 2.93 14.37
N GLU A 330 -26.58 2.94 13.78
CA GLU A 330 -27.04 2.12 12.68
C GLU A 330 -25.99 1.79 11.60
N LEU A 331 -26.15 0.57 11.07
CA LEU A 331 -25.64 0.07 9.80
C LEU A 331 -26.11 0.88 8.56
N SER A 332 -26.48 2.16 8.67
CA SER A 332 -27.19 2.92 7.64
C SER A 332 -26.35 3.98 6.90
N GLY A 333 -25.02 3.84 6.89
CA GLY A 333 -24.13 4.86 6.29
C GLY A 333 -23.18 4.41 5.16
N VAL A 334 -23.12 3.12 4.82
CA VAL A 334 -22.33 2.68 3.66
C VAL A 334 -23.29 2.47 2.51
N VAL A 335 -23.18 3.32 1.48
CA VAL A 335 -23.95 3.18 0.25
C VAL A 335 -23.78 1.76 -0.27
N ASP A 336 -24.89 1.03 -0.26
CA ASP A 336 -25.00 -0.29 -0.86
C ASP A 336 -25.01 -0.12 -2.38
N THR A 337 -23.89 -0.52 -2.98
CA THR A 337 -23.55 -0.35 -4.40
C THR A 337 -23.82 -1.61 -5.20
N GLU A 338 -24.54 -2.57 -4.60
CA GLU A 338 -24.86 -3.89 -5.17
C GLU A 338 -25.73 -3.83 -6.44
N LYS A 339 -26.30 -2.67 -6.81
CA LYS A 339 -27.27 -2.56 -7.91
C LYS A 339 -26.74 -2.21 -9.31
N TYR A 340 -25.43 -2.05 -9.53
CA TYR A 340 -24.94 -1.44 -10.79
C TYR A 340 -24.19 -2.37 -11.77
N TYR A 341 -23.89 -3.63 -11.41
CA TYR A 341 -23.11 -4.54 -12.27
C TYR A 341 -23.97 -5.43 -13.17
N GLN A 342 -24.71 -4.83 -14.10
CA GLN A 342 -25.25 -5.53 -15.27
C GLN A 342 -24.87 -4.79 -16.55
N SER A 343 -24.33 -5.52 -17.51
CA SER A 343 -23.60 -5.08 -18.72
C SER A 343 -22.17 -4.62 -18.39
N ILE A 344 -21.13 -5.27 -18.92
CA ILE A 344 -20.71 -5.23 -20.32
C ILE A 344 -19.91 -6.50 -20.65
N THR A 345 -20.23 -7.16 -21.77
CA THR A 345 -19.38 -8.14 -22.46
C THR A 345 -18.76 -7.47 -23.68
N THR A 346 -17.53 -7.84 -24.05
CA THR A 346 -17.15 -8.08 -25.46
C THR A 346 -15.73 -8.63 -25.59
N ASP A 347 -15.64 -9.65 -26.44
CA ASP A 347 -14.44 -10.35 -26.88
C ASP A 347 -13.42 -9.42 -27.57
N GLY A 348 -12.16 -9.80 -27.46
CA GLY A 348 -11.08 -9.29 -28.32
C GLY A 348 -10.06 -10.39 -28.56
N THR A 349 -10.13 -11.01 -29.74
CA THR A 349 -9.11 -11.94 -30.24
C THR A 349 -7.93 -11.15 -30.81
N THR A 350 -6.71 -11.40 -30.34
CA THR A 350 -5.48 -11.00 -31.04
C THR A 350 -4.67 -12.23 -31.41
N SER A 351 -4.32 -12.30 -32.69
CA SER A 351 -3.47 -13.33 -33.29
C SER A 351 -2.00 -13.08 -32.90
N GLY A 352 -1.46 -13.97 -32.07
CA GLY A 352 -0.03 -14.08 -31.78
C GLY A 352 0.44 -15.52 -31.95
N PRO A 353 1.77 -15.78 -31.92
CA PRO A 353 2.32 -17.14 -31.94
C PRO A 353 1.73 -18.00 -30.81
N PRO A 354 1.75 -19.34 -30.93
CA PRO A 354 1.13 -20.22 -29.94
C PRO A 354 1.69 -19.94 -28.55
N LYS A 355 0.85 -19.36 -27.68
CA LYS A 355 1.20 -19.02 -26.30
C LYS A 355 1.05 -20.25 -25.43
N MET A 356 1.87 -20.32 -24.38
CA MET A 356 1.64 -21.32 -23.34
C MET A 356 0.24 -21.15 -22.73
N PRO A 357 -0.43 -22.24 -22.37
CA PRO A 357 -1.68 -22.19 -21.63
C PRO A 357 -1.53 -21.28 -20.40
N GLY A 358 -2.35 -20.23 -20.31
CA GLY A 358 -2.31 -19.26 -19.21
C GLY A 358 -1.50 -17.99 -19.48
N ALA A 359 -0.86 -17.81 -20.63
CA ALA A 359 -0.19 -16.57 -21.01
C ALA A 359 -0.94 -15.82 -22.12
N PHE A 360 -1.14 -14.51 -21.96
CA PHE A 360 -1.99 -13.67 -22.82
C PHE A 360 -1.32 -12.35 -23.20
N ASP A 361 -1.75 -11.71 -24.30
CA ASP A 361 -1.33 -10.34 -24.61
C ASP A 361 -2.13 -9.37 -23.73
N GLN A 362 -1.48 -8.32 -23.27
CA GLN A 362 -2.19 -7.23 -22.59
C GLN A 362 -2.90 -6.31 -23.59
N LYS A 363 -3.97 -5.64 -23.14
CA LYS A 363 -4.45 -4.42 -23.83
C LYS A 363 -3.56 -3.24 -23.46
N LYS A 364 -3.42 -2.31 -24.41
CA LYS A 364 -2.89 -0.98 -24.12
C LYS A 364 -3.80 -0.27 -23.10
N PRO A 365 -3.29 0.17 -21.94
CA PRO A 365 -4.08 0.95 -21.00
C PRO A 365 -4.40 2.34 -21.59
N LEU A 366 -5.57 2.87 -21.21
CA LEU A 366 -5.92 4.27 -21.44
C LEU A 366 -5.77 5.01 -20.10
N PRO A 367 -4.80 5.93 -19.98
CA PRO A 367 -4.66 6.75 -18.78
C PRO A 367 -5.92 7.58 -18.52
N LEU A 368 -6.25 7.76 -17.24
CA LEU A 368 -7.35 8.63 -16.83
C LEU A 368 -7.07 10.06 -17.28
N GLY A 369 -8.01 10.68 -17.99
CA GLY A 369 -7.87 12.08 -18.40
C GLY A 369 -8.02 13.03 -17.22
N GLY A 370 -7.24 14.10 -17.20
CA GLY A 370 -7.46 15.21 -16.28
C GLY A 370 -8.84 15.85 -16.47
N SER A 371 -9.47 16.22 -15.38
CA SER A 371 -10.83 16.76 -15.35
C SER A 371 -10.82 18.28 -15.17
N ILE A 372 -11.66 18.97 -15.95
CA ILE A 372 -11.89 20.41 -15.79
C ILE A 372 -12.47 20.78 -14.41
N PHE A 373 -12.99 19.80 -13.67
CA PHE A 373 -13.50 20.02 -12.32
C PHE A 373 -12.40 20.43 -11.34
N ILE A 374 -11.13 20.06 -11.60
CA ILE A 374 -10.06 20.39 -10.66
C ILE A 374 -9.79 21.90 -10.60
N ASP A 375 -9.88 22.56 -11.76
CA ASP A 375 -9.64 24.00 -11.94
C ASP A 375 -10.76 24.87 -11.36
N LEU A 376 -11.88 24.26 -10.97
CA LEU A 376 -13.01 24.98 -10.37
C LEU A 376 -12.78 25.29 -8.88
N PHE A 377 -11.77 24.67 -8.25
CA PHE A 377 -11.51 24.81 -6.83
C PHE A 377 -10.12 25.41 -6.60
N ASN A 378 -10.05 26.53 -5.88
CA ASN A 378 -8.80 27.00 -5.30
C ASN A 378 -8.44 26.17 -4.05
N SER A 379 -7.24 26.36 -3.50
CA SER A 379 -6.76 25.56 -2.35
C SER A 379 -7.69 25.59 -1.13
N THR A 380 -8.39 26.71 -0.89
CA THR A 380 -9.34 26.81 0.23
C THR A 380 -10.55 25.91 0.00
N GLU A 381 -11.02 25.83 -1.23
CA GLU A 381 -12.16 24.99 -1.60
C GLU A 381 -11.78 23.51 -1.62
N TRP A 382 -10.54 23.17 -1.97
CA TRP A 382 -9.98 21.83 -1.80
C TRP A 382 -9.92 21.41 -0.33
N ASP A 383 -9.47 22.28 0.57
CA ASP A 383 -9.50 22.02 2.01
C ASP A 383 -10.93 21.76 2.50
N LEU A 384 -11.92 22.56 2.05
CA LEU A 384 -13.32 22.39 2.41
C LEU A 384 -13.91 21.09 1.84
N LEU A 385 -13.59 20.73 0.60
CA LEU A 385 -14.03 19.48 -0.02
C LEU A 385 -13.40 18.27 0.69
N GLY A 386 -12.10 18.33 0.99
CA GLY A 386 -11.39 17.31 1.76
C GLY A 386 -12.03 17.09 3.14
N LYS A 387 -12.36 18.17 3.86
CA LYS A 387 -13.12 18.10 5.12
C LYS A 387 -14.45 17.39 4.91
N ALA A 388 -15.25 17.83 3.92
CA ALA A 388 -16.57 17.27 3.65
C ALA A 388 -16.53 15.77 3.32
N LEU A 389 -15.54 15.33 2.54
CA LEU A 389 -15.34 13.91 2.19
C LEU A 389 -14.85 13.07 3.38
N LEU A 390 -14.09 13.66 4.30
CA LEU A 390 -13.57 12.97 5.48
C LEU A 390 -14.61 12.81 6.60
N VAL A 391 -15.55 13.76 6.77
CA VAL A 391 -16.58 13.71 7.84
C VAL A 391 -17.22 12.33 8.00
N PRO A 392 -17.78 11.69 6.94
CA PRO A 392 -18.41 10.37 7.09
C PRO A 392 -17.40 9.26 7.43
N LEU A 393 -16.14 9.41 7.01
CA LEU A 393 -15.09 8.41 7.25
C LEU A 393 -14.58 8.46 8.70
N VAL A 394 -14.41 9.65 9.27
CA VAL A 394 -13.81 9.85 10.60
C VAL A 394 -14.82 9.91 11.75
N ALA A 395 -16.12 9.89 11.46
CA ALA A 395 -17.21 10.09 12.43
C ALA A 395 -16.94 9.40 13.80
N PRO A 396 -16.95 10.14 14.93
CA PRO A 396 -16.66 9.54 16.23
C PRO A 396 -17.75 8.55 16.63
N GLY A 397 -17.37 7.51 17.37
CA GLY A 397 -18.30 6.46 17.78
C GLY A 397 -17.62 5.23 18.37
N ILE A 398 -18.42 4.22 18.69
CA ILE A 398 -17.96 2.91 19.13
C ILE A 398 -18.30 1.90 18.05
N TYR A 399 -17.28 1.25 17.49
CA TYR A 399 -17.41 0.33 16.37
C TYR A 399 -16.72 -1.00 16.69
N SER A 400 -17.06 -2.07 15.96
CA SER A 400 -16.20 -3.26 15.96
C SER A 400 -14.83 -2.92 15.35
N ALA A 401 -13.77 -3.61 15.76
CA ALA A 401 -12.41 -3.37 15.27
C ALA A 401 -12.33 -3.33 13.72
N ARG A 402 -13.04 -4.20 13.01
CA ARG A 402 -13.12 -4.17 11.54
C ARG A 402 -13.68 -2.86 10.98
N LYS A 403 -14.62 -2.21 11.68
CA LYS A 403 -15.30 -0.99 11.25
C LYS A 403 -14.74 0.29 11.87
N SER A 404 -13.93 0.16 12.92
CA SER A 404 -13.44 1.31 13.69
C SER A 404 -12.30 2.01 12.99
N TYR A 405 -11.35 1.26 12.45
CA TYR A 405 -10.23 1.83 11.72
C TYR A 405 -10.72 2.39 10.39
N LEU A 406 -10.14 3.51 9.97
CA LEU A 406 -10.42 4.06 8.64
C LEU A 406 -10.08 3.03 7.59
N THR A 407 -11.05 2.69 6.74
CA THR A 407 -10.84 1.85 5.57
C THR A 407 -11.52 2.42 4.35
N GLN A 408 -10.91 2.24 3.19
CA GLN A 408 -11.47 2.62 1.90
C GLN A 408 -11.28 1.45 0.92
N SER A 409 -12.37 1.11 0.24
CA SER A 409 -12.38 0.23 -0.92
C SER A 409 -12.24 1.04 -2.20
N ASP A 410 -11.87 0.37 -3.29
CA ASP A 410 -11.83 0.93 -4.65
C ASP A 410 -13.06 1.78 -4.95
N LEU A 411 -14.22 1.24 -4.61
CA LEU A 411 -15.51 1.84 -4.87
C LEU A 411 -15.77 3.11 -4.05
N SER A 412 -15.42 3.11 -2.77
CA SER A 412 -15.53 4.31 -1.93
C SER A 412 -14.51 5.38 -2.30
N SER A 413 -13.39 5.00 -2.92
CA SER A 413 -12.43 5.93 -3.50
C SER A 413 -12.73 6.32 -4.94
N ALA A 414 -13.62 5.61 -5.64
CA ALA A 414 -13.80 5.70 -7.09
C ALA A 414 -14.17 7.12 -7.52
N PHE A 415 -15.06 7.80 -6.79
CA PHE A 415 -15.37 9.20 -7.07
C PHE A 415 -14.11 10.05 -7.12
N MET A 416 -13.27 10.00 -6.07
CA MET A 416 -12.03 10.78 -6.07
C MET A 416 -11.00 10.25 -7.08
N SER A 417 -10.86 8.93 -7.22
CA SER A 417 -9.79 8.32 -8.02
C SER A 417 -10.06 8.30 -9.51
N ASP A 418 -11.33 8.33 -9.92
CA ASP A 418 -11.77 8.40 -11.32
C ASP A 418 -12.09 9.83 -11.75
N LEU A 419 -12.25 10.76 -10.81
CA LEU A 419 -12.45 12.17 -11.16
C LEU A 419 -11.20 12.80 -11.73
N ASP A 420 -10.03 12.50 -11.16
CA ASP A 420 -8.80 13.17 -11.57
C ASP A 420 -7.55 12.34 -11.23
N PRO A 421 -6.54 12.27 -12.12
CA PRO A 421 -5.35 11.50 -11.87
C PRO A 421 -4.44 12.17 -10.84
N TYR A 422 -3.79 11.36 -10.00
CA TYR A 422 -2.85 11.85 -8.99
C TYR A 422 -1.73 10.86 -8.70
N ASP A 423 -0.58 11.39 -8.29
CA ASP A 423 0.48 10.62 -7.67
C ASP A 423 0.35 10.72 -6.15
N GLN A 424 0.33 9.56 -5.50
CA GLN A 424 0.36 9.50 -4.04
C GLN A 424 1.77 9.17 -3.58
N TYR A 425 2.40 10.13 -2.92
CA TYR A 425 3.71 9.98 -2.31
C TYR A 425 3.56 9.62 -0.83
N GLU A 426 4.57 8.93 -0.29
CA GLU A 426 4.64 8.72 1.15
C GLU A 426 6.08 8.53 1.59
N VAL A 427 6.45 9.26 2.63
CA VAL A 427 7.77 9.22 3.27
C VAL A 427 7.62 8.74 4.71
N SER A 428 8.67 8.12 5.24
CA SER A 428 8.73 7.61 6.61
C SER A 428 9.96 8.13 7.35
N VAL A 429 9.73 8.86 8.43
CA VAL A 429 10.74 9.54 9.25
C VAL A 429 10.83 8.86 10.61
N THR A 430 12.04 8.63 11.12
CA THR A 430 12.24 8.02 12.44
C THR A 430 11.74 8.92 13.57
N MET A 431 11.21 8.32 14.65
CA MET A 431 10.58 9.07 15.74
C MET A 431 11.52 10.01 16.51
N ASP A 432 12.84 9.82 16.42
CA ASP A 432 13.85 10.71 16.99
C ASP A 432 14.03 12.02 16.20
N LYS A 433 13.34 12.23 15.09
CA LYS A 433 13.31 13.51 14.37
C LYS A 433 11.97 13.82 13.72
N ALA A 434 10.93 13.04 14.03
CA ALA A 434 9.62 13.15 13.41
C ALA A 434 8.97 14.53 13.64
N GLY A 435 8.98 15.03 14.87
CA GLY A 435 8.43 16.35 15.21
C GLY A 435 9.22 17.49 14.60
N THR A 436 10.55 17.39 14.64
CA THR A 436 11.46 18.37 14.02
C THR A 436 11.20 18.47 12.51
N CYS A 437 11.11 17.33 11.83
CA CYS A 437 10.83 17.28 10.40
C CYS A 437 9.41 17.74 10.03
N LEU A 438 8.43 17.39 10.86
CA LEU A 438 7.05 17.84 10.65
C LEU A 438 6.90 19.35 10.81
N ALA A 439 7.63 19.96 11.75
CA ALA A 439 7.60 21.40 11.97
C ALA A 439 8.01 22.17 10.69
N ARG A 440 9.11 21.77 10.06
CA ARG A 440 9.59 22.38 8.82
C ARG A 440 8.69 22.04 7.63
N ALA A 441 8.19 20.82 7.53
CA ALA A 441 7.23 20.46 6.47
C ALA A 441 5.96 21.33 6.54
N ASN A 442 5.45 21.60 7.74
CA ASN A 442 4.31 22.49 7.95
C ASN A 442 4.59 23.93 7.48
N GLU A 443 5.81 24.46 7.68
CA GLU A 443 6.21 25.75 7.10
C GLU A 443 6.20 25.73 5.57
N LEU A 444 6.72 24.65 4.97
CA LEU A 444 6.73 24.47 3.51
C LEU A 444 5.31 24.40 2.94
N TRP A 445 4.40 23.69 3.63
CA TRP A 445 2.99 23.60 3.25
C TRP A 445 2.30 24.97 3.24
N LYS A 446 2.56 25.79 4.26
CA LYS A 446 2.05 27.17 4.36
C LYS A 446 2.63 28.11 3.29
N SER A 447 3.82 27.80 2.75
CA SER A 447 4.55 28.68 1.83
C SER A 447 4.25 28.49 0.33
N GLY A 448 3.27 27.66 -0.04
CA GLY A 448 2.80 27.59 -1.44
C GLY A 448 2.41 26.20 -1.96
N ALA A 449 2.67 25.12 -1.22
CA ALA A 449 2.31 23.77 -1.67
C ALA A 449 0.81 23.45 -1.60
N ALA A 450 0.01 24.34 -1.01
CA ALA A 450 -1.43 24.20 -0.85
C ALA A 450 -2.19 23.94 -2.16
N GLU A 451 -1.74 24.50 -3.27
CA GLU A 451 -2.35 24.31 -4.60
C GLU A 451 -2.19 22.88 -5.13
N GLY A 452 -1.21 22.12 -4.65
CA GLY A 452 -0.98 20.73 -5.05
C GLY A 452 -1.86 19.71 -4.34
N PHE A 453 -2.38 20.06 -3.15
CA PHE A 453 -3.11 19.12 -2.30
C PHE A 453 -4.53 18.90 -2.79
N ARG A 454 -4.77 17.71 -3.33
CA ARG A 454 -6.11 17.24 -3.70
C ARG A 454 -6.90 16.72 -2.49
N VAL A 455 -6.17 16.07 -1.57
CA VAL A 455 -6.67 15.61 -0.27
C VAL A 455 -5.69 16.09 0.81
N PRO A 456 -6.14 16.26 2.06
CA PRO A 456 -5.28 16.70 3.15
C PRO A 456 -4.09 15.72 3.36
N PRO A 457 -2.87 16.23 3.62
CA PRO A 457 -1.77 15.41 4.10
C PRO A 457 -2.20 14.50 5.25
N LEU A 458 -1.90 13.20 5.11
CA LEU A 458 -2.22 12.19 6.11
C LEU A 458 -0.95 11.79 6.86
N ILE A 459 -0.96 12.01 8.17
CA ILE A 459 0.15 11.69 9.08
C ILE A 459 -0.24 10.48 9.92
N ARG A 460 0.64 9.46 9.95
CA ARG A 460 0.41 8.18 10.64
C ARG A 460 1.67 7.76 11.37
N PHE A 461 1.53 6.83 12.31
CA PHE A 461 2.63 6.36 13.14
C PHE A 461 2.66 4.84 13.19
N VAL A 462 3.83 4.26 13.03
CA VAL A 462 4.00 2.80 12.95
C VAL A 462 5.18 2.37 13.81
N SER A 463 5.02 1.29 14.57
CA SER A 463 6.09 0.73 15.38
C SER A 463 7.30 0.29 14.57
N GLY A 464 8.46 0.20 15.23
CA GLY A 464 9.65 -0.42 14.65
C GLY A 464 9.45 -1.90 14.39
N GLU A 465 10.11 -2.42 13.36
CA GLU A 465 10.04 -3.82 12.96
C GLU A 465 11.42 -4.37 12.54
N THR A 466 11.51 -5.67 12.34
CA THR A 466 12.74 -6.37 11.92
C THR A 466 12.84 -6.78 10.44
N PRO A 467 11.77 -6.84 9.60
CA PRO A 467 11.93 -7.15 8.18
C PRO A 467 12.95 -6.23 7.51
N TYR A 468 13.81 -6.78 6.66
CA TYR A 468 15.00 -6.07 6.18
C TYR A 468 14.68 -4.79 5.41
N LEU A 469 13.65 -4.82 4.56
CA LEU A 469 13.22 -3.66 3.79
C LEU A 469 11.97 -2.97 4.36
N SER A 470 11.55 -3.30 5.58
CA SER A 470 10.45 -2.55 6.20
C SER A 470 10.86 -1.09 6.34
N ASN A 471 9.95 -0.19 5.94
CA ASN A 471 10.15 1.24 6.15
C ASN A 471 10.43 1.55 7.63
N THR A 472 9.94 0.75 8.58
CA THR A 472 10.18 0.91 10.03
C THR A 472 11.28 0.00 10.59
N ASN A 473 12.11 -0.61 9.73
CA ASN A 473 13.33 -1.26 10.19
C ASN A 473 14.26 -0.22 10.88
N GLY A 474 14.75 -0.55 12.06
CA GLY A 474 15.59 0.35 12.87
C GLY A 474 14.82 1.30 13.80
N GLY A 475 13.48 1.19 13.89
CA GLY A 475 12.71 1.88 14.91
C GLY A 475 11.35 2.42 14.43
N PRO A 476 10.50 2.87 15.36
CA PRO A 476 9.20 3.47 15.06
C PRO A 476 9.35 4.69 14.16
N ARG A 477 8.35 4.91 13.30
CA ARG A 477 8.35 5.99 12.32
C ARG A 477 7.02 6.72 12.22
N MET A 478 7.12 8.00 11.90
CA MET A 478 6.04 8.82 11.38
C MET A 478 6.01 8.70 9.85
N PHE A 479 4.83 8.42 9.29
CA PHE A 479 4.56 8.42 7.86
C PHE A 479 3.82 9.69 7.49
N VAL A 480 4.22 10.31 6.38
CA VAL A 480 3.56 11.49 5.81
C VAL A 480 3.16 11.18 4.38
N ASN A 481 1.87 11.06 4.15
CA ASN A 481 1.26 10.81 2.85
C ASN A 481 0.80 12.13 2.23
N LEU A 482 1.07 12.29 0.94
CA LEU A 482 0.76 13.49 0.18
C LEU A 482 0.20 13.05 -1.18
N GLU A 483 -0.84 13.73 -1.70
CA GLU A 483 -1.35 13.50 -3.06
C GLU A 483 -1.17 14.74 -3.95
N ASP A 484 -0.45 14.54 -5.07
CA ASP A 484 -0.23 15.53 -6.10
C ASP A 484 -1.04 15.21 -7.35
N HIS A 485 -1.93 16.12 -7.73
CA HIS A 485 -2.77 15.99 -8.91
C HIS A 485 -2.34 16.89 -10.08
N LEU A 486 -1.57 17.95 -9.81
CA LEU A 486 -1.18 18.95 -10.82
C LEU A 486 -0.33 18.32 -11.92
N SER A 487 0.53 17.38 -11.55
CA SER A 487 1.46 16.69 -12.46
C SER A 487 0.77 15.99 -13.63
N HIS A 488 -0.36 15.32 -13.37
CA HIS A 488 -1.08 14.59 -14.42
C HIS A 488 -2.20 15.42 -15.05
N THR A 489 -2.91 16.21 -14.23
CA THR A 489 -4.07 16.96 -14.71
C THR A 489 -3.69 18.19 -15.52
N LEU A 490 -2.76 18.99 -15.00
CA LEU A 490 -2.25 20.17 -15.71
C LEU A 490 -1.04 19.86 -16.59
N LYS A 491 -0.57 18.61 -16.59
CA LYS A 491 0.66 18.17 -17.29
C LYS A 491 1.84 19.07 -16.99
N LYS A 492 1.91 19.56 -15.74
CA LYS A 492 2.94 20.48 -15.27
C LYS A 492 3.55 19.91 -13.99
N PRO A 493 4.89 19.83 -13.92
CA PRO A 493 5.58 19.49 -12.69
C PRO A 493 5.09 20.23 -11.44
N ASN A 494 4.92 19.53 -10.33
CA ASN A 494 4.60 20.13 -9.03
C ASN A 494 5.87 20.32 -8.18
N LEU A 495 6.59 21.40 -8.47
CA LEU A 495 7.94 21.63 -7.94
C LEU A 495 7.97 21.81 -6.42
N GLU A 496 6.93 22.41 -5.85
CA GLU A 496 6.83 22.57 -4.40
C GLU A 496 6.63 21.23 -3.70
N PHE A 497 5.91 20.32 -4.33
CA PHE A 497 5.68 18.99 -3.81
C PHE A 497 6.94 18.12 -3.88
N GLU A 498 7.65 18.18 -5.01
CA GLU A 498 8.96 17.56 -5.16
C GLU A 498 9.94 18.11 -4.11
N ARG A 499 9.93 19.42 -3.86
CA ARG A 499 10.74 20.06 -2.82
C ARG A 499 10.43 19.54 -1.42
N ILE A 500 9.16 19.30 -1.10
CA ILE A 500 8.76 18.72 0.19
C ILE A 500 9.24 17.27 0.32
N VAL A 501 9.04 16.44 -0.71
CA VAL A 501 9.51 15.05 -0.70
C VAL A 501 11.04 15.01 -0.59
N ARG A 502 11.74 15.88 -1.32
CA ARG A 502 13.20 16.04 -1.23
C ARG A 502 13.67 16.49 0.14
N TYR A 503 13.00 17.47 0.75
CA TYR A 503 13.28 17.88 2.12
C TYR A 503 13.28 16.68 3.08
N PHE A 504 12.23 15.84 3.00
CA PHE A 504 12.17 14.65 3.85
C PHE A 504 13.30 13.65 3.55
N VAL A 505 13.60 13.38 2.28
CA VAL A 505 14.64 12.40 1.92
C VAL A 505 16.04 12.92 2.28
N ASP A 506 16.36 14.15 1.89
CA ASP A 506 17.70 14.71 1.95
C ASP A 506 18.05 15.24 3.36
N GLU A 507 17.10 15.82 4.09
CA GLU A 507 17.34 16.44 5.40
C GLU A 507 16.82 15.61 6.59
N CYS A 508 15.82 14.75 6.36
CA CYS A 508 15.24 13.92 7.42
C CYS A 508 15.64 12.44 7.36
N ASP A 509 16.41 12.02 6.36
CA ASP A 509 16.73 10.61 6.10
C ASP A 509 15.46 9.75 6.01
N ALA A 510 14.43 10.32 5.38
CA ALA A 510 13.17 9.63 5.22
C ALA A 510 13.28 8.53 4.16
N ARG A 511 12.61 7.40 4.39
CA ARG A 511 12.47 6.36 3.37
C ARG A 511 11.17 6.54 2.61
N LEU A 512 11.21 6.39 1.28
CA LEU A 512 10.02 6.28 0.44
C LEU A 512 9.29 4.97 0.71
N HIS A 513 7.96 5.01 0.71
CA HIS A 513 7.16 3.79 0.78
C HIS A 513 7.24 3.02 -0.56
N TRP A 514 7.50 1.71 -0.51
CA TRP A 514 7.72 0.88 -1.71
C TRP A 514 6.53 0.85 -2.69
N GLY A 515 5.31 0.89 -2.18
CA GLY A 515 4.09 0.91 -2.99
C GLY A 515 3.66 2.27 -3.57
N LYS A 516 4.34 3.38 -3.24
CA LYS A 516 3.91 4.75 -3.53
C LYS A 516 4.75 5.41 -4.65
N ALA A 517 4.40 6.63 -5.03
CA ALA A 517 5.09 7.40 -6.05
C ALA A 517 6.47 7.88 -5.56
N GLY A 518 7.23 8.51 -6.46
CA GLY A 518 8.54 9.12 -6.16
C GLY A 518 9.76 8.29 -6.57
N TRP A 519 9.60 6.97 -6.71
CA TRP A 519 10.70 6.08 -7.10
C TRP A 519 11.33 6.42 -8.46
N PRO A 520 10.59 6.66 -9.56
CA PRO A 520 11.23 6.97 -10.85
C PRO A 520 12.20 8.16 -10.80
N TYR A 521 11.95 9.14 -9.91
CA TYR A 521 12.75 10.35 -9.79
C TYR A 521 13.86 10.25 -8.74
N LEU A 522 13.66 9.43 -7.72
CA LEU A 522 14.55 9.32 -6.56
C LEU A 522 15.39 8.04 -6.58
N GLU A 523 15.04 7.07 -7.44
CA GLU A 523 15.80 5.83 -7.62
C GLU A 523 17.28 6.07 -7.96
N PRO A 524 17.66 7.02 -8.83
CA PRO A 524 19.08 7.31 -9.08
C PRO A 524 19.84 7.78 -7.83
N CYS A 525 19.13 8.34 -6.84
CA CYS A 525 19.68 8.75 -5.55
C CYS A 525 19.63 7.65 -4.49
N PHE A 526 18.77 6.66 -4.67
CA PHE A 526 18.54 5.61 -3.71
C PHE A 526 19.78 4.72 -3.57
N ASP A 527 20.24 4.58 -2.33
CA ASP A 527 21.28 3.66 -1.95
C ASP A 527 20.84 2.81 -0.78
N GLY A 528 20.57 1.54 -1.07
CA GLY A 528 20.04 0.65 -0.06
C GLY A 528 20.97 0.46 1.14
N ALA A 529 22.29 0.44 0.95
CA ALA A 529 23.25 0.32 2.05
C ALA A 529 23.23 1.52 3.01
N SER A 530 22.94 2.74 2.51
CA SER A 530 22.76 3.92 3.36
C SER A 530 21.40 3.94 4.06
N HIS A 531 20.35 3.44 3.40
CA HIS A 531 18.99 3.51 3.95
C HIS A 531 18.59 2.32 4.81
N TYR A 532 19.16 1.14 4.60
CA TYR A 532 18.79 -0.12 5.27
C TYR A 532 20.05 -0.84 5.75
N ALA A 533 20.17 -1.01 7.08
CA ALA A 533 21.29 -1.73 7.68
C ALA A 533 21.42 -3.18 7.15
N ASN A 534 20.28 -3.81 6.83
CA ASN A 534 20.20 -5.17 6.31
C ASN A 534 20.14 -5.25 4.77
N TRP A 535 20.63 -4.23 4.06
CA TRP A 535 20.56 -4.21 2.60
C TRP A 535 21.30 -5.37 1.95
N CYS A 536 22.53 -5.66 2.40
CA CYS A 536 23.29 -6.79 1.87
C CYS A 536 22.81 -8.14 2.41
N ASP A 537 22.16 -8.20 3.58
CA ASP A 537 21.43 -9.41 4.00
C ASP A 537 20.32 -9.72 2.99
N PHE A 538 19.51 -8.71 2.62
CA PHE A 538 18.51 -8.89 1.57
C PHE A 538 19.14 -9.32 0.24
N GLY A 539 20.31 -8.78 -0.10
CA GLY A 539 21.09 -9.24 -1.25
C GLY A 539 21.47 -10.72 -1.18
N CYS A 540 21.86 -11.22 -0.01
CA CYS A 540 22.15 -12.64 0.16
C CYS A 540 20.92 -13.53 -0.01
N ALA A 541 19.74 -13.08 0.45
CA ALA A 541 18.49 -13.78 0.16
C ALA A 541 18.18 -13.80 -1.36
N VAL A 542 18.56 -12.75 -2.09
CA VAL A 542 18.46 -12.70 -3.56
C VAL A 542 19.41 -13.71 -4.22
N GLU A 543 20.67 -13.78 -3.80
CA GLU A 543 21.63 -14.78 -4.30
C GLU A 543 21.14 -16.22 -4.07
N GLU A 544 20.42 -16.47 -2.98
CA GLU A 544 19.87 -17.79 -2.67
C GLU A 544 18.61 -18.13 -3.49
N LEU A 545 17.65 -17.22 -3.57
CA LEU A 545 16.32 -17.51 -4.14
C LEU A 545 16.16 -17.15 -5.62
N ASP A 546 16.98 -16.24 -6.13
CA ASP A 546 16.92 -15.72 -7.49
C ASP A 546 18.29 -15.26 -8.05
N PRO A 547 19.29 -16.16 -8.13
CA PRO A 547 20.65 -15.83 -8.57
C PRO A 547 20.70 -15.30 -10.01
N ASP A 548 19.82 -15.77 -10.89
CA ASP A 548 19.75 -15.34 -12.29
C ASP A 548 18.91 -14.06 -12.49
N GLY A 549 18.34 -13.51 -11.41
CA GLY A 549 17.56 -12.28 -11.44
C GLY A 549 16.24 -12.39 -12.22
N LYS A 550 15.56 -13.53 -12.17
CA LYS A 550 14.24 -13.76 -12.80
C LYS A 550 13.17 -12.82 -12.27
N PHE A 551 13.18 -12.48 -10.98
CA PHE A 551 12.22 -11.58 -10.34
C PHE A 551 12.74 -10.16 -10.16
N ARG A 552 13.94 -9.85 -10.68
CA ARG A 552 14.35 -8.46 -10.82
C ARG A 552 13.34 -7.77 -11.76
N THR A 553 13.00 -6.53 -11.47
CA THR A 553 12.09 -5.72 -12.29
C THR A 553 12.91 -4.75 -13.14
N GLN A 554 12.26 -3.75 -13.76
CA GLN A 554 12.97 -2.69 -14.51
C GLN A 554 13.77 -1.73 -13.61
N SER A 555 13.48 -1.73 -12.30
CA SER A 555 14.16 -0.92 -11.30
C SER A 555 15.68 -1.18 -11.22
N ASN A 556 16.42 -0.08 -11.15
CA ASN A 556 17.86 -0.04 -10.91
C ASN A 556 18.23 0.11 -9.43
N ALA A 557 17.25 0.08 -8.53
CA ALA A 557 17.47 0.12 -7.09
C ALA A 557 18.19 -1.14 -6.56
N TRP A 558 18.06 -2.28 -7.27
CA TRP A 558 18.62 -3.57 -6.87
C TRP A 558 20.11 -3.69 -7.21
N SER A 559 20.95 -3.07 -6.39
CA SER A 559 22.41 -3.16 -6.48
C SER A 559 23.01 -3.36 -5.10
N TRP A 560 23.98 -4.27 -4.98
CA TRP A 560 24.66 -4.58 -3.74
C TRP A 560 26.16 -4.56 -3.97
N ARG A 561 26.87 -3.87 -3.08
CA ARG A 561 28.31 -3.80 -3.11
C ARG A 561 28.84 -4.31 -1.79
N ALA A 562 29.70 -5.32 -1.86
CA ALA A 562 30.36 -5.90 -0.70
C ALA A 562 31.85 -5.60 -0.79
N THR A 563 32.46 -5.28 0.35
CA THR A 563 33.91 -5.11 0.46
C THR A 563 34.48 -5.99 1.55
N GLN A 564 35.69 -6.50 1.36
CA GLN A 564 36.46 -7.23 2.36
C GLN A 564 37.86 -6.64 2.41
N ASN A 565 38.32 -6.24 3.62
CA ASN A 565 39.58 -5.52 3.81
C ASN A 565 39.73 -4.27 2.90
N GLY A 566 38.62 -3.59 2.60
CA GLY A 566 38.58 -2.39 1.75
C GLY A 566 38.61 -2.64 0.24
N ALA A 567 38.70 -3.90 -0.21
CA ALA A 567 38.61 -4.27 -1.62
C ALA A 567 37.20 -4.76 -1.99
N ASP A 568 36.73 -4.43 -3.19
CA ASP A 568 35.45 -4.94 -3.71
C ASP A 568 35.52 -6.46 -3.92
N VAL A 569 34.49 -7.17 -3.43
CA VAL A 569 34.33 -8.61 -3.62
C VAL A 569 32.90 -8.90 -4.14
N PRO A 570 32.69 -9.99 -4.90
CA PRO A 570 31.36 -10.44 -5.25
C PRO A 570 30.50 -10.63 -3.99
N LEU A 571 29.24 -10.17 -4.02
CA LEU A 571 28.31 -10.31 -2.90
C LEU A 571 28.22 -11.76 -2.40
N SER A 572 28.18 -12.72 -3.32
CA SER A 572 28.13 -14.16 -3.03
C SER A 572 29.28 -14.67 -2.14
N GLN A 573 30.47 -14.05 -2.17
CA GLN A 573 31.57 -14.42 -1.27
C GLN A 573 31.30 -14.00 0.19
N CYS A 574 30.42 -13.05 0.39
CA CYS A 574 30.00 -12.56 1.69
C CYS A 574 28.65 -13.15 2.13
N CYS A 575 28.06 -14.05 1.37
CA CYS A 575 26.75 -14.61 1.67
C CYS A 575 26.82 -16.01 2.28
N SER A 576 25.87 -16.27 3.18
CA SER A 576 25.65 -17.55 3.83
C SER A 576 24.13 -17.77 3.99
N PRO A 577 23.67 -18.99 4.33
CA PRO A 577 22.26 -19.22 4.66
C PRO A 577 21.75 -18.40 5.86
N THR A 578 22.65 -17.81 6.65
CA THR A 578 22.32 -16.91 7.76
C THR A 578 22.34 -15.43 7.40
N GLY A 579 22.67 -15.09 6.15
CA GLY A 579 22.76 -13.72 5.64
C GLY A 579 24.19 -13.25 5.38
N PHE A 580 24.37 -11.93 5.45
CA PHE A 580 25.61 -11.26 5.08
C PHE A 580 26.67 -11.40 6.18
N SER A 581 27.88 -11.78 5.77
CA SER A 581 29.00 -12.06 6.68
C SER A 581 29.49 -10.80 7.38
N SER A 582 29.69 -10.89 8.69
CA SER A 582 30.33 -9.84 9.49
C SER A 582 31.81 -9.60 9.14
N GLN A 583 32.42 -10.48 8.33
CA GLN A 583 33.78 -10.28 7.79
C GLN A 583 33.80 -9.36 6.56
N CYS A 584 32.62 -8.99 6.05
CA CYS A 584 32.46 -8.07 4.94
C CYS A 584 31.75 -6.80 5.39
N THR A 585 31.90 -5.73 4.59
CA THR A 585 31.19 -4.47 4.77
C THR A 585 30.23 -4.26 3.61
N CYS A 586 28.95 -4.00 3.92
CA CYS A 586 27.96 -3.57 2.93
C CYS A 586 28.26 -2.12 2.55
N ALA A 587 28.76 -1.90 1.34
CA ALA A 587 29.23 -0.61 0.88
C ALA A 587 28.15 0.12 0.05
N PRO A 588 28.11 1.46 0.09
CA PRO A 588 27.28 2.25 -0.81
C PRO A 588 27.61 1.98 -2.27
N ARG A 589 26.57 2.03 -3.12
CA ARG A 589 26.69 1.93 -4.57
C ARG A 589 27.50 3.11 -5.12
N THR A 590 28.30 2.86 -6.16
CA THR A 590 29.18 3.85 -6.79
C THR A 590 28.54 4.52 -8.01
N ASP A 591 27.47 3.95 -8.55
CA ASP A 591 26.78 4.33 -9.77
C ASP A 591 25.57 5.26 -9.51
N ARG A 592 25.66 6.19 -8.54
CA ARG A 592 24.64 7.23 -8.30
C ARG A 592 24.63 8.32 -9.38
N THR A 593 24.99 7.97 -10.61
CA THR A 593 25.03 8.89 -11.75
C THR A 593 23.60 9.33 -12.09
N GLY A 594 23.34 10.63 -12.08
CA GLY A 594 22.02 11.18 -12.36
C GLY A 594 21.16 11.46 -11.13
N CYS A 595 21.68 11.29 -9.91
CA CYS A 595 21.04 11.88 -8.73
C CYS A 595 21.17 13.41 -8.80
N PRO A 596 20.07 14.17 -8.95
CA PRO A 596 20.16 15.62 -8.97
C PRO A 596 20.61 16.16 -7.61
N ALA A 597 21.33 17.28 -7.62
CA ALA A 597 21.89 17.86 -6.40
C ALA A 597 20.76 18.20 -5.41
N PRO A 598 21.01 18.11 -4.08
CA PRO A 598 20.01 18.49 -3.08
C PRO A 598 19.40 19.87 -3.37
N GLY A 599 18.07 19.97 -3.30
CA GLY A 599 17.33 21.19 -3.64
C GLY A 599 17.09 21.45 -5.13
N THR A 600 17.53 20.55 -6.03
CA THR A 600 17.19 20.62 -7.46
C THR A 600 15.81 20.03 -7.71
N VAL A 601 15.02 20.75 -8.49
CA VAL A 601 13.69 20.35 -8.96
C VAL A 601 13.77 19.18 -9.95
N LEU A 602 12.89 18.18 -9.81
CA LEU A 602 12.86 16.93 -10.56
C LEU A 602 11.89 17.08 -11.74
N HIS A 603 12.36 17.45 -12.93
CA HIS A 603 11.52 17.64 -14.11
C HIS A 603 10.51 16.49 -14.35
N ILE A 604 9.22 16.77 -14.17
CA ILE A 604 8.10 15.96 -14.68
C ILE A 604 7.83 16.37 -16.13
N LEU A 605 8.51 15.72 -17.06
CA LEU A 605 7.94 15.57 -18.41
C LEU A 605 7.93 14.06 -18.67
N ALA A 606 6.76 13.46 -18.51
CA ALA A 606 6.49 12.15 -19.09
C ALA A 606 6.38 12.32 -20.61
N ASP A 607 7.15 11.51 -21.36
CA ASP A 607 7.00 11.30 -22.80
C ASP A 607 5.57 10.84 -23.18
#